data_AF-A0A1L8HLT4-F1
#
_entry.id   AF-A0A1L8HLT4-F1
#
_cell.length_a   1.000
_cell.length_b   1.000
_cell.length_c   1.000
_cell.angle_alpha   90.00
_cell.angle_beta   90.00
_cell.angle_gamma   90.00
#
_symmetry.space_group_name_H-M   'P 1'
#
loop_
_entity.id
_entity.type
_entity.pdbx_description
1 polymer ?
#
loop_
_entity_poly.entity_id
_entity_poly.type
_entity_poly.pdbx_seq_one_letter_code
_entity_poly.pdbx_strand_id
1 'polypeptide(L)'
;MCNLMGQLLKLYYFWIKRICLFLAYNYTVVQMVTTSEEHRLYAIKDNIDYIKKIYVQLNRANYQNSPIMLYTAGQNITDACYKAVLHCYYLEMKTIVEELIVLKAKDTGEQKLLHLEENLNISPTFTQWGDCARCEQFEERTFTVFIKAFEEFIKMLNVKEYNYQDGP
;
A
#
# COMPACT_ATOMS: atom_id res chain seq x y z
N MET A 1 50.18 31.32 -24.99
CA MET A 1 48.69 31.32 -24.96
C MET A 1 48.05 29.92 -25.05
N CYS A 2 48.68 28.87 -25.61
CA CYS A 2 48.05 27.55 -25.73
C CYS A 2 47.84 26.74 -24.43
N ASN A 3 48.54 27.05 -23.33
CA ASN A 3 48.44 26.26 -22.09
C ASN A 3 47.21 26.59 -21.22
N LEU A 4 46.60 27.77 -21.39
CA LEU A 4 45.46 28.22 -20.58
C LEU A 4 44.12 27.68 -21.12
N MET A 5 43.98 27.57 -22.45
CA MET A 5 42.78 27.00 -23.11
C MET A 5 42.59 25.50 -22.80
N GLY A 6 43.68 24.73 -22.72
CA GLY A 6 43.62 23.30 -22.39
C GLY A 6 43.22 23.01 -20.94
N GLN A 7 43.46 23.94 -20.01
CA GLN A 7 43.04 23.79 -18.61
C GLN A 7 41.55 24.12 -18.41
N LEU A 8 41.01 25.11 -19.14
CA LEU A 8 39.58 25.47 -19.10
C LEU A 8 38.68 24.37 -19.67
N LEU A 9 39.10 23.70 -20.76
CA LEU A 9 38.37 22.56 -21.34
C LEU A 9 38.35 21.34 -20.39
N LYS A 10 39.43 21.11 -19.63
CA LYS A 10 39.49 20.04 -18.61
C LYS A 10 38.56 20.31 -17.44
N LEU A 11 38.42 21.56 -17.02
CA LEU A 11 37.44 21.96 -16.00
C LEU A 11 36.01 21.70 -16.47
N TYR A 12 35.64 22.15 -17.67
CA TYR A 12 34.31 21.92 -18.23
C TYR A 12 33.96 20.42 -18.36
N TYR A 13 34.91 19.63 -18.87
CA TYR A 13 34.75 18.17 -18.98
C TYR A 13 34.65 17.49 -17.61
N PHE A 14 35.38 17.97 -16.60
CA PHE A 14 35.30 17.50 -15.23
C PHE A 14 33.92 17.77 -14.60
N TRP A 15 33.39 18.98 -14.80
CA TRP A 15 32.05 19.36 -14.32
C TRP A 15 30.95 18.57 -15.02
N ILE A 16 31.02 18.39 -16.35
CA ILE A 16 30.07 17.54 -17.10
C ILE A 16 30.09 16.11 -16.58
N LYS A 17 31.29 15.51 -16.41
CA LYS A 17 31.40 14.15 -15.89
C LYS A 17 30.77 14.01 -14.51
N ARG A 18 30.99 14.98 -13.62
CA ARG A 18 30.36 14.99 -12.30
C ARG A 18 28.84 15.08 -12.42
N ILE A 19 28.31 15.98 -13.25
CA ILE A 19 26.87 16.10 -13.47
C ILE A 19 26.29 14.80 -14.00
N CYS A 20 26.91 14.16 -15.00
CA CYS A 20 26.47 12.86 -15.52
C CYS A 20 26.50 11.75 -14.45
N LEU A 21 27.52 11.73 -13.58
CA LEU A 21 27.60 10.77 -12.46
C LEU A 21 26.50 11.00 -11.44
N PHE A 22 26.20 12.26 -11.10
CA PHE A 22 25.08 12.60 -10.21
C PHE A 22 23.73 12.22 -10.82
N LEU A 23 23.51 12.52 -12.11
CA LEU A 23 22.27 12.16 -12.81
C LEU A 23 22.10 10.64 -12.91
N ALA A 24 23.18 9.91 -13.24
CA ALA A 24 23.15 8.45 -13.28
C ALA A 24 22.86 7.84 -11.90
N TYR A 25 23.51 8.35 -10.85
CA TYR A 25 23.25 7.92 -9.47
C TYR A 25 21.79 8.16 -9.09
N ASN A 26 21.28 9.37 -9.30
CA ASN A 26 19.88 9.72 -9.01
C ASN A 26 18.92 8.82 -9.80
N TYR A 27 19.18 8.58 -11.10
CA TYR A 27 18.37 7.69 -11.91
C TYR A 27 18.34 6.26 -11.35
N THR A 28 19.50 5.70 -10.97
CA THR A 28 19.55 4.35 -10.38
C THR A 28 18.84 4.26 -9.04
N VAL A 29 18.93 5.28 -8.19
CA VAL A 29 18.24 5.32 -6.90
C VAL A 29 16.73 5.38 -7.12
N VAL A 30 16.25 6.24 -8.00
CA VAL A 30 14.83 6.33 -8.36
C VAL A 30 14.31 5.01 -8.94
N GLN A 31 15.08 4.37 -9.83
CA GLN A 31 14.71 3.08 -10.40
C GLN A 31 14.63 1.96 -9.34
N MET A 32 15.51 1.96 -8.34
CA MET A 32 15.45 0.99 -7.23
C MET A 32 14.25 1.24 -6.29
N VAL A 33 13.93 2.50 -6.01
CA VAL A 33 12.77 2.86 -5.16
C VAL A 33 11.47 2.46 -5.85
N THR A 34 11.29 2.81 -7.11
CA THR A 34 10.09 2.48 -7.90
C THR A 34 9.86 0.97 -8.01
N THR A 35 10.91 0.18 -8.32
CA THR A 35 10.78 -1.29 -8.33
C THR A 35 10.43 -1.85 -6.96
N SER A 36 11.02 -1.33 -5.88
CA SER A 36 10.67 -1.74 -4.51
C SER A 36 9.20 -1.45 -4.17
N GLU A 37 8.65 -0.31 -4.61
CA GLU A 37 7.25 0.06 -4.37
C GLU A 37 6.28 -0.82 -5.18
N GLU A 38 6.58 -1.09 -6.45
CA GLU A 38 5.78 -2.02 -7.28
C GLU A 38 5.73 -3.42 -6.67
N HIS A 39 6.87 -3.94 -6.20
CA HIS A 39 6.94 -5.24 -5.52
C HIS A 39 6.12 -5.26 -4.23
N ARG A 40 6.17 -4.18 -3.44
CA ARG A 40 5.37 -4.03 -2.20
C ARG A 40 3.86 -4.04 -2.51
N LEU A 41 3.43 -3.30 -3.53
CA LEU A 41 2.02 -3.24 -3.94
C LEU A 41 1.51 -4.57 -4.48
N TYR A 42 2.34 -5.28 -5.25
CA TYR A 42 2.03 -6.65 -5.67
C TYR A 42 1.83 -7.57 -4.47
N ALA A 43 2.72 -7.50 -3.47
CA ALA A 43 2.60 -8.31 -2.26
C ALA A 43 1.34 -7.99 -1.45
N ILE A 44 1.00 -6.70 -1.30
CA ILE A 44 -0.26 -6.26 -0.67
C ILE A 44 -1.46 -6.90 -1.38
N LYS A 45 -1.50 -6.79 -2.71
CA LYS A 45 -2.59 -7.35 -3.51
C LYS A 45 -2.68 -8.86 -3.39
N ASP A 46 -1.55 -9.58 -3.48
CA ASP A 46 -1.51 -11.04 -3.33
C ASP A 46 -2.06 -11.47 -1.96
N ASN A 47 -1.67 -10.77 -0.90
CA ASN A 47 -2.14 -11.08 0.46
C ASN A 47 -3.66 -10.86 0.61
N ILE A 48 -4.19 -9.75 0.08
CA ILE A 48 -5.64 -9.47 0.07
C ILE A 48 -6.39 -10.54 -0.73
N ASP A 49 -5.94 -10.84 -1.95
CA ASP A 49 -6.59 -11.81 -2.85
C ASP A 49 -6.55 -13.23 -2.26
N TYR A 50 -5.49 -13.59 -1.53
CA TYR A 50 -5.38 -14.88 -0.85
C TYR A 50 -6.41 -15.04 0.28
N ILE A 51 -6.48 -14.08 1.20
CA ILE A 51 -7.45 -14.11 2.31
C ILE A 51 -8.88 -14.12 1.76
N LYS A 52 -9.14 -13.29 0.74
CA LYS A 52 -10.42 -13.26 0.03
C LYS A 52 -10.80 -14.63 -0.55
N LYS A 53 -9.84 -15.32 -1.17
CA LYS A 53 -10.07 -16.64 -1.75
C LYS A 53 -10.44 -17.67 -0.69
N ILE A 54 -9.74 -17.70 0.43
CA ILE A 54 -10.05 -18.61 1.56
C ILE A 54 -11.47 -18.36 2.04
N TYR A 55 -11.79 -17.09 2.29
CA TYR A 55 -13.08 -16.69 2.81
C TYR A 55 -14.24 -17.09 1.90
N VAL A 56 -14.11 -16.84 0.60
CA VAL A 56 -15.10 -17.24 -0.40
C VAL A 56 -15.23 -18.76 -0.48
N GLN A 57 -14.13 -19.51 -0.38
CA GLN A 57 -14.18 -20.98 -0.41
C GLN A 57 -14.90 -21.56 0.81
N LEU A 58 -14.61 -21.06 2.01
CA LEU A 58 -15.26 -21.51 3.24
C LEU A 58 -16.77 -21.20 3.22
N ASN A 59 -17.16 -20.00 2.81
CA ASN A 59 -18.57 -19.61 2.75
C ASN A 59 -19.37 -20.33 1.66
N ARG A 60 -18.74 -20.67 0.52
CA ARG A 60 -19.38 -21.52 -0.50
C ARG A 60 -19.67 -22.93 0.02
N ALA A 61 -18.83 -23.46 0.92
CA ALA A 61 -19.05 -24.76 1.54
C ALA A 61 -20.16 -24.74 2.62
N ASN A 62 -20.43 -23.57 3.21
CA ASN A 62 -21.36 -23.42 4.34
C ASN A 62 -22.66 -22.65 4.02
N TYR A 63 -22.97 -22.42 2.74
CA TYR A 63 -24.12 -21.68 2.17
C TYR A 63 -25.10 -21.05 3.17
N GLN A 64 -24.64 -20.01 3.84
CA GLN A 64 -25.43 -18.85 4.20
C GLN A 64 -24.50 -17.67 3.95
N ASN A 65 -24.99 -16.65 3.23
CA ASN A 65 -24.32 -15.37 3.04
C ASN A 65 -23.56 -15.03 4.33
N SER A 66 -22.23 -14.93 4.31
CA SER A 66 -21.59 -14.57 5.57
C SER A 66 -22.17 -13.22 6.00
N PRO A 67 -22.69 -13.13 7.23
CA PRO A 67 -23.27 -11.92 7.76
C PRO A 67 -22.20 -10.88 8.11
N ILE A 68 -20.92 -11.11 7.77
CA ILE A 68 -19.89 -10.12 8.11
C ILE A 68 -20.19 -8.80 7.40
N MET A 69 -20.28 -7.79 8.23
CA MET A 69 -20.47 -6.40 7.88
C MET A 69 -19.21 -5.69 8.39
N LEU A 70 -18.53 -4.99 7.48
CA LEU A 70 -17.18 -4.47 7.70
C LEU A 70 -17.18 -2.96 7.48
N TYR A 71 -16.53 -2.22 8.38
CA TYR A 71 -16.42 -0.77 8.29
C TYR A 71 -15.65 -0.37 7.02
N THR A 72 -16.35 0.28 6.09
CA THR A 72 -15.81 0.58 4.75
C THR A 72 -15.77 2.09 4.51
N ALA A 73 -14.57 2.62 4.33
CA ALA A 73 -14.39 4.05 4.08
C ALA A 73 -15.00 4.48 2.74
N GLY A 74 -15.59 5.67 2.71
CA GLY A 74 -16.15 6.28 1.51
C GLY A 74 -15.09 6.82 0.54
N GLN A 75 -15.52 7.41 -0.58
CA GLN A 75 -14.61 7.88 -1.65
C GLN A 75 -13.95 9.25 -1.39
N ASN A 76 -14.45 10.03 -0.44
CA ASN A 76 -13.98 11.40 -0.16
C ASN A 76 -12.96 11.44 0.99
N ILE A 77 -11.84 10.74 0.84
CA ILE A 77 -10.78 10.66 1.86
C ILE A 77 -9.74 11.75 1.59
N THR A 78 -9.52 12.61 2.57
CA THR A 78 -8.46 13.62 2.51
C THR A 78 -7.08 13.00 2.68
N ASP A 79 -6.06 13.63 2.11
CA ASP A 79 -4.69 13.11 2.09
C ASP A 79 -4.12 12.91 3.50
N ALA A 80 -4.50 13.77 4.43
CA ALA A 80 -4.14 13.66 5.84
C ALA A 80 -4.67 12.39 6.52
N CYS A 81 -5.75 11.80 6.01
CA CYS A 81 -6.43 10.66 6.62
C CYS A 81 -6.09 9.31 6.01
N TYR A 82 -5.20 9.24 5.01
CA TYR A 82 -4.88 7.97 4.35
C TYR A 82 -4.35 6.90 5.31
N LYS A 83 -3.47 7.27 6.24
CA LYS A 83 -2.93 6.30 7.22
C LYS A 83 -4.02 5.78 8.17
N ALA A 84 -4.94 6.65 8.58
CA ALA A 84 -6.07 6.26 9.43
C ALA A 84 -7.03 5.32 8.70
N VAL A 85 -7.38 5.64 7.46
CA VAL A 85 -8.24 4.76 6.63
C VAL A 85 -7.56 3.43 6.33
N LEU A 86 -6.26 3.46 6.00
CA LEU A 86 -5.50 2.25 5.74
C LEU A 86 -5.44 1.33 6.97
N HIS A 87 -5.27 1.93 8.16
CA HIS A 87 -5.34 1.22 9.42
C HIS A 87 -6.71 0.56 9.63
N CYS A 88 -7.82 1.25 9.34
CA CYS A 88 -9.15 0.67 9.43
C CYS A 88 -9.33 -0.52 8.47
N TYR A 89 -8.92 -0.40 7.21
CA TYR A 89 -8.97 -1.53 6.28
C TYR A 89 -8.17 -2.75 6.78
N TYR A 90 -7.01 -2.53 7.40
CA TYR A 90 -6.23 -3.61 8.00
C TYR A 90 -6.95 -4.25 9.20
N LEU A 91 -7.57 -3.47 10.09
CA LEU A 91 -8.34 -4.00 11.21
C LEU A 91 -9.54 -4.83 10.75
N GLU A 92 -10.26 -4.38 9.73
CA GLU A 92 -11.38 -5.15 9.16
C GLU A 92 -10.89 -6.45 8.47
N MET A 93 -9.72 -6.43 7.82
CA MET A 93 -9.10 -7.67 7.31
C MET A 93 -8.74 -8.64 8.43
N LYS A 94 -8.31 -8.13 9.59
CA LYS A 94 -8.07 -8.96 10.77
C LYS A 94 -9.37 -9.59 11.27
N THR A 95 -10.48 -8.85 11.29
CA THR A 95 -11.81 -9.40 11.64
C THR A 95 -12.21 -10.57 10.73
N ILE A 96 -11.91 -10.49 9.43
CA ILE A 96 -12.16 -11.60 8.48
C ILE A 96 -11.34 -12.85 8.84
N VAL A 97 -10.05 -12.67 9.18
CA VAL A 97 -9.19 -13.77 9.63
C VAL A 97 -9.66 -14.36 10.95
N GLU A 98 -10.10 -13.52 11.89
CA GLU A 98 -10.69 -13.97 13.16
C GLU A 98 -11.97 -14.78 12.92
N GLU A 99 -12.84 -14.37 11.98
CA GLU A 99 -14.02 -15.15 11.59
C GLU A 99 -13.61 -16.53 11.03
N LEU A 100 -12.58 -16.60 10.17
CA LEU A 100 -12.06 -17.87 9.64
C LEU A 100 -11.54 -18.80 10.75
N ILE A 101 -10.89 -18.24 11.78
CA ILE A 101 -10.43 -19.00 12.96
C ILE A 101 -11.64 -19.56 13.74
N VAL A 102 -12.65 -18.72 14.02
CA VAL A 102 -13.87 -19.13 14.72
C VAL A 102 -14.61 -20.23 13.97
N LEU A 103 -14.68 -20.12 12.65
CA LEU A 103 -15.28 -21.12 11.77
C LEU A 103 -14.39 -22.37 11.54
N LYS A 104 -13.22 -22.43 12.19
CA LYS A 104 -12.26 -23.54 12.11
C LYS A 104 -11.84 -23.88 10.68
N ALA A 105 -11.62 -22.85 9.87
CA ALA A 105 -11.05 -23.01 8.54
C ALA A 105 -9.71 -23.75 8.62
N LYS A 106 -9.42 -24.60 7.63
CA LYS A 106 -8.14 -25.33 7.55
C LYS A 106 -6.96 -24.37 7.36
N ASP A 107 -7.20 -23.30 6.61
CA ASP A 107 -6.29 -22.18 6.41
C ASP A 107 -7.06 -20.91 6.76
N THR A 108 -6.50 -20.10 7.65
CA THR A 108 -7.10 -18.88 8.20
C THR A 108 -6.54 -17.62 7.53
N GLY A 109 -5.42 -17.74 6.81
CA GLY A 109 -4.72 -16.59 6.23
C GLY A 109 -3.93 -15.76 7.24
N GLU A 110 -3.70 -16.22 8.48
CA GLU A 110 -2.96 -15.47 9.52
C GLU A 110 -1.57 -14.99 9.05
N GLN A 111 -0.81 -15.86 8.39
CA GLN A 111 0.50 -15.48 7.86
C GLN A 111 0.39 -14.38 6.78
N LYS A 112 -0.66 -14.41 5.96
CA LYS A 112 -0.92 -13.40 4.93
C LYS A 112 -1.35 -12.08 5.55
N LEU A 113 -2.05 -12.09 6.68
CA LEU A 113 -2.38 -10.89 7.43
C LEU A 113 -1.13 -10.23 8.03
N LEU A 114 -0.19 -11.02 8.59
CA LEU A 114 1.09 -10.51 9.07
C LEU A 114 1.91 -9.85 7.95
N HIS A 115 2.05 -10.54 6.81
CA HIS A 115 2.73 -9.94 5.66
C HIS A 115 1.98 -8.70 5.13
N LEU A 116 0.66 -8.65 5.24
CA LEU A 116 -0.10 -7.47 4.87
C LEU A 116 0.21 -6.29 5.80
N GLU A 117 0.27 -6.51 7.11
CA GLU A 117 0.68 -5.49 8.09
C GLU A 117 2.05 -4.89 7.75
N GLU A 118 3.03 -5.76 7.52
CA GLU A 118 4.40 -5.38 7.18
C GLU A 118 4.45 -4.57 5.88
N ASN A 119 3.80 -5.05 4.82
CA ASN A 119 3.84 -4.38 3.52
C ASN A 119 3.04 -3.06 3.50
N LEU A 120 1.99 -2.94 4.32
CA LEU A 120 1.26 -1.70 4.49
C LEU A 120 1.98 -0.70 5.42
N ASN A 121 3.03 -1.14 6.13
CA ASN A 121 3.79 -0.35 7.09
C ASN A 121 2.87 0.35 8.12
N ILE A 122 1.90 -0.41 8.65
CA ILE A 122 0.92 0.08 9.63
C ILE A 122 1.42 -0.25 11.03
N SER A 123 1.25 0.69 11.96
CA SER A 123 1.39 0.39 13.38
C SER A 123 0.14 -0.34 13.89
N PRO A 124 0.28 -1.47 14.61
CA PRO A 124 -0.85 -2.11 15.28
C PRO A 124 -1.49 -1.20 16.34
N THR A 125 -0.76 -0.18 16.82
CA THR A 125 -1.26 0.89 17.68
C THR A 125 -1.25 2.22 16.92
N PHE A 126 -2.27 2.45 16.10
CA PHE A 126 -2.42 3.73 15.41
C PHE A 126 -3.03 4.78 16.35
N THR A 127 -2.29 5.84 16.64
CA THR A 127 -2.68 6.93 17.56
C THR A 127 -2.84 8.28 16.86
N GLN A 128 -2.40 8.40 15.61
CA GLN A 128 -2.35 9.64 14.84
C GLN A 128 -3.66 9.90 14.08
N TRP A 129 -4.76 10.03 14.81
CA TRP A 129 -6.07 10.18 14.19
C TRP A 129 -6.41 11.60 13.76
N GLY A 130 -5.90 12.63 14.44
CA GLY A 130 -6.27 14.02 14.16
C GLY A 130 -7.79 14.19 14.07
N ASP A 131 -8.25 14.89 13.03
CA ASP A 131 -9.68 15.09 12.70
C ASP A 131 -10.27 13.99 11.81
N CYS A 132 -9.54 12.89 11.57
CA CYS A 132 -9.99 11.79 10.75
C CYS A 132 -11.06 10.96 11.47
N ALA A 133 -12.00 10.44 10.70
CA ALA A 133 -13.01 9.52 11.20
C ALA A 133 -12.36 8.25 11.79
N ARG A 134 -12.93 7.77 12.90
CA ARG A 134 -12.62 6.46 13.49
C ARG A 134 -13.27 5.36 12.65
N CYS A 135 -12.76 4.14 12.73
CA CYS A 135 -13.22 3.02 11.90
C CYS A 135 -14.72 2.79 12.05
N GLU A 136 -15.21 2.82 13.31
CA GLU A 136 -16.61 2.59 13.68
C GLU A 136 -17.56 3.72 13.22
N GLN A 137 -17.03 4.82 12.69
CA GLN A 137 -17.82 5.90 12.10
C GLN A 137 -18.06 5.69 10.59
N PHE A 138 -17.37 4.73 9.96
CA PHE A 138 -17.65 4.36 8.58
C PHE A 138 -18.91 3.49 8.50
N GLU A 139 -19.49 3.44 7.31
CA GLU A 139 -20.65 2.58 7.08
C GLU A 139 -20.20 1.13 6.98
N GLU A 140 -20.91 0.24 7.66
CA GLU A 140 -20.69 -1.19 7.52
C GLU A 140 -21.19 -1.67 6.15
N ARG A 141 -20.36 -2.42 5.44
CA ARG A 141 -20.70 -2.98 4.12
C ARG A 141 -20.42 -4.48 4.08
N THR A 142 -21.06 -5.15 3.13
CA THR A 142 -20.80 -6.57 2.90
C THR A 142 -19.35 -6.81 2.48
N PHE A 143 -18.84 -8.00 2.78
CA PHE A 143 -17.49 -8.43 2.40
C PHE A 143 -17.10 -8.09 0.95
N THR A 144 -17.98 -8.33 -0.03
CA THR A 144 -17.68 -8.04 -1.44
C THR A 144 -17.48 -6.55 -1.71
N VAL A 145 -18.28 -5.70 -1.08
CA VAL A 145 -18.17 -4.24 -1.22
C VAL A 145 -16.91 -3.74 -0.52
N PHE A 146 -16.64 -4.24 0.69
CA PHE A 146 -15.43 -3.93 1.45
C PHE A 146 -14.16 -4.26 0.66
N ILE A 147 -14.02 -5.49 0.14
CA ILE A 147 -12.81 -5.91 -0.61
C ILE A 147 -12.61 -5.04 -1.84
N LYS A 148 -13.69 -4.73 -2.58
CA LYS A 148 -13.59 -3.85 -3.75
C LYS A 148 -13.11 -2.45 -3.36
N ALA A 149 -13.67 -1.88 -2.30
CA ALA A 149 -13.27 -0.56 -1.81
C ALA A 149 -11.80 -0.55 -1.33
N PHE A 150 -11.35 -1.62 -0.68
CA PHE A 150 -9.96 -1.74 -0.26
C PHE A 150 -9.00 -1.84 -1.45
N GLU A 151 -9.31 -2.68 -2.44
CA GLU A 151 -8.52 -2.78 -3.68
C GLU A 151 -8.45 -1.44 -4.44
N GLU A 152 -9.56 -0.69 -4.48
CA GLU A 152 -9.59 0.67 -5.06
C GLU A 152 -8.74 1.65 -4.27
N PHE A 153 -8.79 1.59 -2.93
CA PHE A 153 -8.00 2.43 -2.05
C PHE A 153 -6.48 2.20 -2.23
N ILE A 154 -6.04 0.94 -2.31
CA ILE A 154 -4.63 0.61 -2.59
C ILE A 154 -4.19 1.14 -3.95
N LYS A 155 -5.04 1.07 -4.99
CA LYS A 155 -4.73 1.65 -6.29
C LYS A 155 -4.59 3.17 -6.22
N MET A 156 -5.41 3.86 -5.43
CA MET A 156 -5.30 5.31 -5.22
C MET A 156 -3.99 5.70 -4.54
N LEU A 157 -3.54 4.93 -3.55
CA LEU A 157 -2.25 5.16 -2.89
C LEU A 157 -1.10 5.07 -3.90
N ASN A 158 -1.14 4.08 -4.80
CA ASN A 158 -0.16 3.94 -5.86
C ASN A 158 -0.12 5.18 -6.78
N VAL A 159 -1.28 5.64 -7.26
CA VAL A 159 -1.36 6.83 -8.13
C VAL A 159 -0.84 8.10 -7.43
N LYS A 160 -1.02 8.24 -6.12
CA LYS A 160 -0.51 9.40 -5.37
C LYS A 160 0.99 9.34 -5.09
N GLU A 161 1.55 8.16 -4.82
CA GLU A 161 3.01 7.98 -4.72
C GLU A 161 3.69 8.29 -6.07
N TYR A 162 3.13 7.85 -7.21
CA TYR A 162 3.64 8.20 -8.55
C TYR A 162 3.59 9.71 -8.84
N ASN A 163 2.47 10.39 -8.54
CA ASN A 163 2.35 11.83 -8.77
C ASN A 163 3.27 12.69 -7.86
N TYR A 164 3.80 12.12 -6.76
CA TYR A 164 4.77 12.81 -5.90
C TYR A 164 6.21 12.60 -6.37
N GLN A 165 6.51 11.48 -7.03
CA GLN A 165 7.82 11.24 -7.65
C GLN A 165 8.01 12.00 -8.97
N ASP A 166 6.90 12.35 -9.64
CA ASP A 166 6.86 13.22 -10.83
C ASP A 166 6.60 14.70 -10.48
N GLY A 167 7.25 15.25 -9.44
CA GLY A 167 7.16 16.68 -9.13
C GLY A 167 7.60 17.59 -10.29
N PRO A 168 7.15 18.87 -10.31
CA PRO A 168 7.21 19.81 -11.45
C PRO A 168 8.61 20.06 -12.03
#